data_AF-A0A839NX23-F1
#
_entry.id   AF-A0A839NX23-F1
#
_cell.length_a   1.000
_cell.length_b   1.000
_cell.length_c   1.000
_cell.angle_alpha   90.00
_cell.angle_beta   90.00
_cell.angle_gamma   90.00
#
_symmetry.space_group_name_H-M   'P 1'
#
loop_
_entity.id
_entity.type
_entity.pdbx_description
1 polymer ?
#
loop_
_entity_poly.entity_id
_entity_poly.type
_entity_poly.pdbx_seq_one_letter_code
_entity_poly.pdbx_strand_id
1 'polypeptide(L)'
;MIETRALDVLSVPIAQGRLHAPADLRNDLPASSLRSVAAIDGSASILDKAGRVSGRAPVSPDRKGNVRAAMLFNSFVFLLAFLPAALVLHAAAERYRPQTRLPLLVGLSFVFYAWWDWRFLPLLLVSIGVNWLVARALPRDGTGWLFPAALAGNLAVLGIFKYLGFLTDLADLIPGFDLPRIDLALPLGISFFTFHHIMYLTDLRAGRAPAFGLTRYALYIAFFPQVLAGPLVRWSEIMHQFEERPYARPDAAERIGRGLMLLTVGLAKKVFLGDPLSVYVNPVFQAAAAGKAVSMAEAWQATLGFTFQIYFDFSGYTDMALGLALLFGIVLPQNFDVPYRATSLRDFWRRWHMTLSRFLRDYLYIVFGGNRRGLAVQVGALFATMTLGGLWHGAGLTFVAWGAAHGLGLGAGVLWRRAGGWMPHLLGWALTAGFVILTWVLFRATSFEAALTIYKGLFGLAPTGSGFKWRTIAIAAAVAMIGPTAWAAVHRLPPNRWLAAAFALLFVVVLLKIGDDANYEFIYFQF
;
A
#
# COMPACT_ATOMS: atom_id res chain seq x y z
N MET A 1 2.23 57.20 -1.91
CA MET A 1 2.53 58.32 -2.82
C MET A 1 2.25 57.82 -4.23
N ILE A 2 1.11 58.26 -4.78
CA ILE A 2 0.80 58.45 -6.21
C ILE A 2 0.74 57.16 -7.08
N GLU A 3 -0.31 56.81 -7.83
CA GLU A 3 -1.69 57.29 -8.01
C GLU A 3 -2.33 56.43 -9.15
N THR A 4 -3.66 56.22 -9.09
CA THR A 4 -4.70 56.30 -10.16
C THR A 4 -4.42 55.86 -11.62
N ARG A 5 -5.34 55.36 -12.45
CA ARG A 5 -6.81 55.53 -12.68
C ARG A 5 -7.21 54.43 -13.70
N ALA A 6 -8.33 53.72 -13.56
CA ALA A 6 -9.69 54.02 -14.04
C ALA A 6 -9.88 54.04 -15.58
N LEU A 7 -10.84 53.23 -16.07
CA LEU A 7 -11.91 53.51 -17.06
C LEU A 7 -12.54 52.15 -17.44
N ASP A 8 -13.74 51.76 -17.01
CA ASP A 8 -15.13 52.21 -17.30
C ASP A 8 -15.78 51.71 -18.62
N VAL A 9 -17.01 51.24 -18.43
CA VAL A 9 -18.17 51.20 -19.36
C VAL A 9 -18.25 50.05 -20.39
N LEU A 10 -19.18 49.12 -20.14
CA LEU A 10 -20.43 48.99 -20.93
C LEU A 10 -21.42 48.03 -20.23
N SER A 11 -22.53 48.60 -19.79
CA SER A 11 -23.77 47.97 -19.33
C SER A 11 -24.85 48.11 -20.41
N VAL A 12 -25.74 47.12 -20.60
CA VAL A 12 -27.13 47.19 -21.15
C VAL A 12 -27.71 45.74 -21.29
N PRO A 13 -29.05 45.51 -21.22
CA PRO A 13 -29.66 44.71 -20.15
C PRO A 13 -30.61 43.55 -20.58
N ILE A 14 -31.07 42.79 -19.56
CA ILE A 14 -32.38 42.13 -19.34
C ILE A 14 -33.06 41.39 -20.52
N ALA A 15 -33.34 40.10 -20.29
CA ALA A 15 -34.59 39.47 -20.72
C ALA A 15 -35.03 38.39 -19.72
N GLN A 16 -36.14 38.65 -19.03
CA GLN A 16 -36.91 37.69 -18.24
C GLN A 16 -37.74 36.82 -19.20
N GLY A 17 -37.75 35.50 -18.97
CA GLY A 17 -38.66 34.57 -19.63
C GLY A 17 -39.12 33.52 -18.61
N ARG A 18 -40.40 33.59 -18.24
CA ARG A 18 -41.12 32.72 -17.30
C ARG A 18 -42.05 31.79 -18.11
N LEU A 19 -42.39 30.64 -17.51
CA LEU A 19 -43.48 29.69 -17.84
C LEU A 19 -43.14 28.70 -18.99
N HIS A 20 -43.48 27.41 -18.98
CA HIS A 20 -44.63 26.68 -18.43
C HIS A 20 -44.29 25.22 -18.06
N ALA A 21 -45.00 24.70 -17.06
CA ALA A 21 -45.25 23.27 -16.85
C ALA A 21 -46.65 22.91 -17.38
N PRO A 22 -46.89 21.63 -17.75
CA PRO A 22 -48.12 20.92 -17.43
C PRO A 22 -47.77 19.58 -16.71
N ALA A 23 -48.33 19.24 -15.55
CA ALA A 23 -49.71 18.83 -15.25
C ALA A 23 -50.10 17.45 -15.84
N ASP A 24 -50.20 16.50 -14.90
CA ASP A 24 -51.13 15.37 -14.78
C ASP A 24 -51.27 14.30 -15.88
N LEU A 25 -51.06 13.05 -15.45
CA LEU A 25 -51.98 11.95 -15.71
C LEU A 25 -51.92 10.91 -14.58
N ARG A 26 -53.04 10.78 -13.88
CA ARG A 26 -53.38 9.74 -12.90
C ARG A 26 -54.04 8.52 -13.58
N ASN A 27 -54.23 7.47 -12.77
CA ASN A 27 -55.09 6.28 -12.92
C ASN A 27 -54.42 5.07 -13.60
N ASP A 28 -54.62 3.81 -13.24
CA ASP A 28 -55.29 3.13 -12.12
C ASP A 28 -54.84 1.64 -12.15
N LEU A 29 -55.02 0.97 -11.01
CA LEU A 29 -54.83 -0.45 -10.59
C LEU A 29 -55.40 -1.54 -11.57
N PRO A 30 -55.27 -2.90 -11.33
CA PRO A 30 -55.07 -3.61 -10.05
C PRO A 30 -54.24 -4.93 -10.05
N ALA A 31 -54.20 -5.54 -8.86
CA ALA A 31 -53.55 -6.77 -8.44
C ALA A 31 -54.23 -8.09 -8.89
N SER A 32 -53.44 -9.17 -8.96
CA SER A 32 -53.72 -10.60 -8.69
C SER A 32 -52.68 -11.43 -9.48
N SER A 33 -52.00 -12.45 -8.98
CA SER A 33 -52.51 -13.63 -8.28
C SER A 33 -51.34 -14.46 -7.73
N LEU A 34 -51.55 -15.01 -6.53
CA LEU A 34 -50.84 -16.16 -5.99
C LEU A 34 -51.26 -17.42 -6.77
N ARG A 35 -50.32 -18.30 -7.13
CA ARG A 35 -50.28 -19.71 -6.70
C ARG A 35 -49.21 -20.53 -7.44
N SER A 36 -48.54 -21.32 -6.63
CA SER A 36 -47.72 -22.50 -6.89
C SER A 36 -48.30 -23.51 -7.89
N VAL A 37 -47.45 -24.08 -8.76
CA VAL A 37 -47.49 -25.51 -9.11
C VAL A 37 -46.04 -26.00 -9.25
N ALA A 38 -45.80 -27.15 -8.61
CA ALA A 38 -44.55 -27.85 -8.54
C ALA A 38 -44.28 -28.75 -9.76
N ALA A 39 -42.99 -28.99 -9.98
CA ALA A 39 -42.36 -30.24 -10.40
C ALA A 39 -42.83 -30.95 -11.68
N ILE A 40 -41.97 -30.92 -12.72
CA ILE A 40 -41.56 -32.13 -13.42
C ILE A 40 -40.03 -32.15 -13.50
N ASP A 41 -39.50 -33.29 -13.08
CA ASP A 41 -38.12 -33.70 -12.89
C ASP A 41 -37.47 -34.09 -14.23
N GLY A 42 -36.14 -33.99 -14.30
CA GLY A 42 -35.36 -34.22 -15.53
C GLY A 42 -33.87 -33.98 -15.38
N SER A 43 -33.31 -34.52 -14.29
CA SER A 43 -31.90 -34.71 -13.94
C SER A 43 -30.84 -34.70 -15.06
N ALA A 44 -29.82 -33.84 -14.90
CA ALA A 44 -28.43 -34.22 -15.08
C ALA A 44 -27.58 -33.51 -14.00
N SER A 45 -27.20 -34.30 -13.01
CA SER A 45 -26.45 -33.92 -11.81
C SER A 45 -24.97 -33.67 -12.12
N ILE A 46 -24.44 -32.50 -11.74
CA ILE A 46 -23.14 -32.37 -11.07
C ILE A 46 -23.28 -31.24 -10.03
N LEU A 47 -23.80 -31.59 -8.86
CA LEU A 47 -23.53 -30.87 -7.62
C LEU A 47 -22.17 -31.38 -7.12
N ASP A 48 -21.13 -30.56 -7.23
CA ASP A 48 -19.96 -30.72 -6.37
C ASP A 48 -19.97 -29.70 -5.24
N LYS A 49 -19.72 -30.23 -4.05
CA LYS A 49 -19.76 -29.59 -2.73
C LYS A 49 -18.46 -28.83 -2.49
N ALA A 50 -18.35 -27.60 -2.97
CA ALA A 50 -17.60 -26.54 -2.28
C ALA A 50 -17.71 -25.22 -3.06
N GLY A 51 -18.73 -24.42 -2.74
CA GLY A 51 -18.74 -22.98 -3.03
C GLY A 51 -17.71 -22.23 -2.17
N ARG A 52 -16.43 -22.62 -2.23
CA ARG A 52 -15.31 -21.91 -1.61
C ARG A 52 -14.67 -21.04 -2.66
N VAL A 53 -14.96 -19.74 -2.58
CA VAL A 53 -14.11 -18.70 -3.16
C VAL A 53 -12.76 -18.82 -2.46
N SER A 54 -11.77 -19.37 -3.17
CA SER A 54 -10.41 -19.55 -2.68
C SER A 54 -9.64 -18.23 -2.73
N GLY A 55 -10.01 -17.31 -1.84
CA GLY A 55 -9.09 -16.36 -1.24
C GLY A 55 -8.60 -16.96 0.07
N ARG A 56 -7.84 -18.06 0.00
CA ARG A 56 -7.24 -18.62 1.22
C ARG A 56 -6.13 -17.66 1.61
N ALA A 57 -6.28 -17.02 2.79
CA ALA A 57 -5.19 -16.34 3.46
C ALA A 57 -3.94 -17.26 3.45
N PRO A 58 -2.71 -16.72 3.37
CA PRO A 58 -1.50 -17.52 3.18
C PRO A 58 -1.19 -18.49 4.35
N VAL A 59 -2.02 -18.50 5.38
CA VAL A 59 -1.94 -19.42 6.50
C VAL A 59 -2.80 -20.66 6.23
N SER A 60 -2.17 -21.72 5.74
CA SER A 60 -2.73 -23.06 5.92
C SER A 60 -2.69 -23.37 7.43
N PRO A 61 -3.83 -23.69 8.08
CA PRO A 61 -3.78 -24.27 9.41
C PRO A 61 -2.97 -25.56 9.34
N ASP A 62 -2.12 -25.80 10.34
CA ASP A 62 -1.53 -27.13 10.53
C ASP A 62 -2.67 -28.15 10.75
N ARG A 63 -2.40 -29.44 10.59
CA ARG A 63 -3.31 -30.60 10.79
C ARG A 63 -4.10 -30.56 12.11
N LYS A 64 -3.74 -29.69 13.05
CA LYS A 64 -4.36 -29.47 14.37
C LYS A 64 -5.15 -28.16 14.53
N GLY A 65 -5.32 -27.35 13.47
CA GLY A 65 -6.09 -26.10 13.54
C GLY A 65 -5.36 -24.91 14.20
N ASN A 66 -4.08 -25.06 14.55
CA ASN A 66 -3.29 -23.95 15.07
C ASN A 66 -2.83 -23.04 13.92
N VAL A 67 -3.36 -21.81 13.90
CA VAL A 67 -2.80 -20.70 13.13
C VAL A 67 -1.42 -20.42 13.73
N ARG A 68 -0.32 -20.74 13.03
CA ARG A 68 0.99 -20.24 13.45
C ARG A 68 0.89 -18.72 13.44
N ALA A 69 1.01 -18.09 14.60
CA ALA A 69 0.99 -16.63 14.71
C ALA A 69 2.14 -16.07 13.88
N ALA A 70 1.84 -15.47 12.73
CA ALA A 70 2.80 -14.74 11.94
C ALA A 70 3.40 -13.61 12.80
N MET A 71 4.72 -13.41 12.73
CA MET A 71 5.41 -12.36 13.48
C MET A 71 5.20 -11.00 12.80
N LEU A 72 4.02 -10.43 12.99
CA LEU A 72 3.70 -9.07 12.57
C LEU A 72 4.15 -8.05 13.63
N PHE A 73 4.38 -6.80 13.25
CA PHE A 73 4.78 -5.75 14.18
C PHE A 73 3.75 -5.44 15.28
N ASN A 74 2.48 -5.76 15.03
CA ASN A 74 1.39 -5.66 16.00
C ASN A 74 1.13 -6.97 16.78
N SER A 75 1.96 -8.01 16.63
CA SER A 75 1.79 -9.26 17.38
C SER A 75 2.45 -9.20 18.75
N PHE A 76 1.88 -9.89 19.75
CA PHE A 76 2.48 -10.00 21.08
C PHE A 76 3.87 -10.66 21.05
N VAL A 77 4.05 -11.69 20.21
CA VAL A 77 5.33 -12.38 20.06
C VAL A 77 6.40 -11.40 19.56
N PHE A 78 6.06 -10.51 18.63
CA PHE A 78 6.99 -9.48 18.18
C PHE A 78 7.27 -8.44 19.27
N LEU A 79 6.23 -7.83 19.83
CA LEU A 79 6.35 -6.67 20.73
C LEU A 79 6.94 -7.02 22.10
N LEU A 80 6.61 -8.20 22.64
CA LEU A 80 6.96 -8.58 24.02
C LEU A 80 8.11 -9.59 24.10
N ALA A 81 8.44 -10.30 23.01
CA ALA A 81 9.53 -11.27 23.01
C ALA A 81 10.63 -10.93 22.00
N PHE A 82 10.33 -10.93 20.69
CA PHE A 82 11.36 -10.76 19.66
C PHE A 82 12.04 -9.39 19.74
N LEU A 83 11.29 -8.29 19.82
CA LEU A 83 11.85 -6.95 19.82
C LEU A 83 12.71 -6.68 21.07
N PRO A 84 12.27 -6.94 22.31
CA PRO A 84 13.11 -6.81 23.49
C PRO A 84 14.39 -7.67 23.38
N ALA A 85 14.27 -8.93 22.96
CA ALA A 85 15.43 -9.81 22.78
C ALA A 85 16.40 -9.27 21.72
N ALA A 86 15.89 -8.81 20.57
CA ALA A 86 16.68 -8.23 19.50
C ALA A 86 17.45 -6.98 19.96
N LEU A 87 16.80 -6.10 20.73
CA LEU A 87 17.44 -4.90 21.29
C LEU A 87 18.53 -5.25 22.31
N VAL A 88 18.25 -6.18 23.23
CA VAL A 88 19.24 -6.62 24.22
C VAL A 88 20.45 -7.27 23.54
N LEU A 89 20.22 -8.17 22.58
CA LEU A 89 21.29 -8.84 21.82
C LEU A 89 22.11 -7.81 21.02
N HIS A 90 21.43 -6.88 20.34
CA HIS A 90 22.10 -5.85 19.56
C HIS A 90 22.91 -4.88 20.43
N ALA A 91 22.38 -4.45 21.57
CA ALA A 91 23.09 -3.62 22.54
C ALA A 91 24.27 -4.36 23.18
N ALA A 92 24.12 -5.65 23.50
CA ALA A 92 25.21 -6.47 24.01
C ALA A 92 26.32 -6.66 22.96
N ALA A 93 25.97 -6.94 21.70
CA ALA A 93 26.93 -6.99 20.60
C ALA A 93 27.65 -5.65 20.44
N GLU A 94 26.91 -4.53 20.45
CA GLU A 94 27.50 -3.20 20.33
C GLU A 94 28.43 -2.86 21.49
N ARG A 95 28.14 -3.29 22.72
CA ARG A 95 28.96 -3.03 23.90
C ARG A 95 30.22 -3.89 23.96
N TYR A 96 30.09 -5.19 23.70
CA TYR A 96 31.15 -6.18 23.98
C TYR A 96 31.90 -6.64 22.72
N ARG A 97 31.25 -6.67 21.54
CA ARG A 97 31.82 -7.12 20.27
C ARG A 97 31.25 -6.33 19.07
N PRO A 98 31.60 -5.04 18.89
CA PRO A 98 30.95 -4.17 17.90
C PRO A 98 30.96 -4.74 16.47
N GLN A 99 32.03 -5.44 16.10
CA GLN A 99 32.21 -6.11 14.80
C GLN A 99 31.16 -7.20 14.51
N THR A 100 30.52 -7.79 15.52
CA THR A 100 29.45 -8.79 15.32
C THR A 100 28.06 -8.17 15.21
N ARG A 101 27.91 -6.84 15.37
CA ARG A 101 26.62 -6.14 15.34
C ARG A 101 25.85 -6.35 14.04
N LEU A 102 26.49 -6.08 12.89
CA LEU A 102 25.82 -6.20 11.59
C LEU A 102 25.49 -7.67 11.23
N PRO A 103 26.41 -8.64 11.39
CA PRO A 103 26.06 -10.06 11.24
C PRO A 103 24.90 -10.50 12.14
N LEU A 104 24.86 -10.02 13.39
CA LEU A 104 23.76 -10.29 14.30
C LEU A 104 22.43 -9.72 13.78
N LEU A 105 22.41 -8.47 13.28
CA LEU A 105 21.20 -7.89 12.69
C LEU A 105 20.72 -8.65 11.45
N VAL A 106 21.63 -9.16 10.63
CA VAL A 106 21.30 -10.05 9.50
C VAL A 106 20.65 -11.33 10.04
N GLY A 107 21.24 -11.96 11.05
CA GLY A 107 20.69 -13.15 11.69
C GLY A 107 19.29 -12.93 12.28
N LEU A 108 19.11 -11.86 13.06
CA LEU A 108 17.80 -11.46 13.60
C LEU A 108 16.78 -11.22 12.48
N SER A 109 17.21 -10.64 11.37
CA SER A 109 16.34 -10.40 10.22
C SER A 109 15.90 -11.68 9.51
N PHE A 110 16.80 -12.66 9.38
CA PHE A 110 16.44 -13.98 8.86
C PHE A 110 15.54 -14.76 9.80
N VAL A 111 15.75 -14.66 11.13
CA VAL A 111 14.84 -15.25 12.12
C VAL A 111 13.44 -14.65 12.00
N PHE A 112 13.34 -13.32 11.92
CA PHE A 112 12.07 -12.62 11.73
C PHE A 112 11.36 -13.09 10.45
N TYR A 113 12.08 -13.13 9.32
CA TYR A 113 11.53 -13.57 8.04
C TYR A 113 11.07 -15.04 8.06
N ALA A 114 11.90 -15.94 8.62
CA ALA A 114 11.61 -17.37 8.70
C ALA A 114 10.48 -17.71 9.70
N TRP A 115 10.19 -16.80 10.64
CA TRP A 115 9.09 -16.99 11.59
C TRP A 115 7.72 -17.00 10.89
N TRP A 116 7.57 -16.21 9.83
CA TRP A 116 6.36 -16.23 9.01
C TRP A 116 6.24 -17.58 8.29
N ASP A 117 7.23 -17.94 7.48
CA ASP A 117 7.34 -19.27 6.88
C ASP A 117 8.79 -19.59 6.47
N TRP A 118 9.40 -20.50 7.21
CA TRP A 118 10.79 -20.93 7.02
C TRP A 118 11.06 -21.53 5.63
N ARG A 119 10.04 -22.05 4.93
CA ARG A 119 10.18 -22.64 3.60
C ARG A 119 10.64 -21.62 2.55
N PHE A 120 10.40 -20.33 2.79
CA PHE A 120 10.81 -19.26 1.89
C PHE A 120 12.16 -18.62 2.28
N LEU A 121 12.76 -18.99 3.41
CA LEU A 121 14.08 -18.50 3.79
C LEU A 121 15.16 -18.90 2.74
N PRO A 122 15.20 -20.15 2.23
CA PRO A 122 16.14 -20.51 1.17
C PRO A 122 16.02 -19.63 -0.07
N LEU A 123 14.80 -19.25 -0.48
CA LEU A 123 14.58 -18.34 -1.61
C LEU A 123 15.23 -16.98 -1.37
N LEU A 124 15.04 -16.40 -0.18
CA LEU A 124 15.67 -15.13 0.20
C LEU A 124 17.20 -15.24 0.22
N LEU A 125 17.75 -16.31 0.82
CA LEU A 125 19.20 -16.52 0.91
C LEU A 125 19.84 -16.70 -0.47
N VAL A 126 19.22 -17.52 -1.34
CA VAL A 126 19.68 -17.71 -2.73
C VAL A 126 19.59 -16.41 -3.51
N SER A 127 18.48 -15.66 -3.38
CA SER A 127 18.33 -14.35 -4.03
C SER A 127 19.42 -13.38 -3.60
N ILE A 128 19.72 -13.29 -2.30
CA ILE A 128 20.81 -12.47 -1.77
C ILE A 128 22.16 -12.94 -2.31
N GLY A 129 22.45 -14.24 -2.24
CA GLY A 129 23.73 -14.80 -2.67
C GLY A 129 24.01 -14.58 -4.15
N VAL A 130 23.07 -14.93 -5.02
CA VAL A 130 23.19 -14.78 -6.48
C VAL A 130 23.36 -13.32 -6.86
N ASN A 131 22.50 -12.43 -6.37
CA ASN A 131 22.59 -11.01 -6.71
C ASN A 131 23.85 -10.35 -6.13
N TRP A 132 24.33 -10.79 -4.97
CA TRP A 132 25.60 -10.33 -4.42
C TRP A 132 26.79 -10.77 -5.28
N LEU A 133 26.82 -12.03 -5.73
CA LEU A 133 27.87 -12.53 -6.63
C LEU A 133 27.88 -11.76 -7.95
N VAL A 134 26.69 -11.49 -8.52
CA VAL A 134 26.55 -10.61 -9.70
C VAL A 134 27.12 -9.23 -9.40
N ALA A 135 26.78 -8.61 -8.27
CA ALA A 135 27.31 -7.31 -7.90
C ALA A 135 28.84 -7.29 -7.72
N ARG A 136 29.43 -8.40 -7.25
CA ARG A 136 30.89 -8.54 -7.15
C ARG A 136 31.57 -8.77 -8.49
N ALA A 137 30.85 -9.31 -9.48
CA ALA A 137 31.35 -9.61 -10.81
C ALA A 137 31.21 -8.44 -11.78
N LEU A 138 30.10 -7.69 -11.69
CA LEU A 138 29.71 -6.64 -12.64
C LEU A 138 30.76 -5.55 -12.91
N PRO A 139 31.61 -5.13 -11.94
CA PRO A 139 32.68 -4.17 -12.22
C PRO A 139 33.84 -4.71 -13.06
N ARG A 140 33.89 -6.02 -13.36
CA ARG A 140 34.96 -6.62 -14.18
C ARG A 140 34.65 -6.50 -15.67
N ASP A 141 35.70 -6.32 -16.47
CA ASP A 141 35.60 -6.28 -17.93
C ASP A 141 34.96 -7.55 -18.51
N GLY A 142 34.15 -7.39 -19.57
CA GLY A 142 33.46 -8.49 -20.24
C GLY A 142 32.23 -9.07 -19.52
N THR A 143 31.89 -8.59 -18.31
CA THR A 143 30.75 -9.12 -17.53
C THR A 143 29.43 -8.35 -17.69
N GLY A 144 29.34 -7.46 -18.68
CA GLY A 144 28.18 -6.60 -18.90
C GLY A 144 26.85 -7.32 -19.13
N TRP A 145 26.88 -8.61 -19.51
CA TRP A 145 25.71 -9.47 -19.69
C TRP A 145 25.09 -9.95 -18.36
N LEU A 146 25.84 -9.90 -17.25
CA LEU A 146 25.35 -10.35 -15.95
C LEU A 146 24.20 -9.48 -15.43
N PHE A 147 24.20 -8.18 -15.75
CA PHE A 147 23.11 -7.29 -15.35
C PHE A 147 21.76 -7.66 -15.99
N PRO A 148 21.63 -7.75 -17.33
CA PRO A 148 20.34 -8.14 -17.92
C PRO A 148 19.94 -9.56 -17.50
N ALA A 149 20.89 -10.49 -17.32
CA ALA A 149 20.59 -11.82 -16.80
C ALA A 149 20.04 -11.79 -15.36
N ALA A 150 20.66 -11.01 -14.46
CA ALA A 150 20.18 -10.84 -13.09
C ALA A 150 18.84 -10.11 -13.03
N LEU A 151 18.65 -9.08 -13.85
CA LEU A 151 17.35 -8.39 -13.96
C LEU A 151 16.25 -9.36 -14.40
N ALA A 152 16.52 -10.15 -15.45
CA ALA A 152 15.59 -11.18 -15.93
C ALA A 152 15.30 -12.23 -14.85
N GLY A 153 16.33 -12.73 -14.15
CA GLY A 153 16.16 -13.70 -13.06
C GLY A 153 15.32 -13.17 -11.90
N ASN A 154 15.57 -11.92 -11.46
CA ASN A 154 14.77 -11.26 -10.41
C ASN A 154 13.30 -11.10 -10.83
N LEU A 155 13.06 -10.65 -12.07
CA LEU A 155 11.70 -10.51 -12.60
C LEU A 155 11.03 -11.86 -12.84
N ALA A 156 11.77 -12.90 -13.20
CA ALA A 156 11.25 -14.26 -13.36
C ALA A 156 10.80 -14.85 -12.02
N VAL A 157 11.61 -14.71 -10.96
CA VAL A 157 11.23 -15.13 -9.60
C VAL A 157 9.96 -14.41 -9.15
N LEU A 158 9.89 -13.09 -9.34
CA LEU A 158 8.67 -12.32 -9.05
C LEU A 158 7.48 -12.79 -9.91
N GLY A 159 7.71 -13.02 -11.21
CA GLY A 159 6.70 -13.47 -12.15
C GLY A 159 6.08 -14.82 -11.82
N ILE A 160 6.93 -15.80 -11.49
CA ILE A 160 6.51 -17.15 -11.10
C ILE A 160 5.64 -17.09 -9.85
N PHE A 161 6.12 -16.48 -8.77
CA PHE A 161 5.39 -16.51 -7.50
C PHE A 161 4.18 -15.58 -7.46
N LYS A 162 4.19 -14.46 -8.19
CA LYS A 162 3.14 -13.44 -8.11
C LYS A 162 2.14 -13.46 -9.25
N TYR A 163 2.57 -13.77 -10.47
CA TYR A 163 1.73 -13.58 -11.67
C TYR A 163 1.36 -14.88 -12.37
N LEU A 164 1.92 -16.04 -12.00
CA LEU A 164 1.63 -17.29 -12.72
C LEU A 164 0.14 -17.65 -12.67
N GLY A 165 -0.51 -17.54 -11.50
CA GLY A 165 -1.96 -17.74 -11.38
C GLY A 165 -2.79 -16.73 -12.20
N PHE A 166 -2.37 -15.47 -12.22
CA PHE A 166 -3.01 -14.44 -13.06
C PHE A 166 -2.86 -14.71 -14.56
N LEU A 167 -1.70 -15.25 -14.98
CA LEU A 167 -1.45 -15.62 -16.37
C LEU A 167 -2.27 -16.85 -16.78
N THR A 168 -2.47 -17.82 -15.89
CA THR A 168 -3.40 -18.94 -16.14
C THR A 168 -4.85 -18.44 -16.22
N ASP A 169 -5.27 -17.56 -15.30
CA ASP A 169 -6.60 -16.95 -15.31
C ASP A 169 -6.85 -16.17 -16.62
N LEU A 170 -5.82 -15.56 -17.21
CA LEU A 170 -5.90 -14.88 -18.50
C LEU A 170 -5.94 -15.85 -19.69
N ALA A 171 -5.21 -16.96 -19.62
CA ALA A 171 -5.19 -17.99 -20.66
C ALA A 171 -6.54 -18.71 -20.77
N ASP A 172 -7.20 -18.95 -19.64
CA ASP A 172 -8.53 -19.59 -19.57
C ASP A 172 -9.63 -18.73 -20.23
N LEU A 173 -9.39 -17.44 -20.49
CA LEU A 173 -10.29 -16.60 -21.28
C LEU A 173 -10.22 -16.88 -22.78
N ILE A 174 -9.20 -17.60 -23.25
CA ILE A 174 -9.01 -17.99 -24.65
C ILE A 174 -9.62 -19.39 -24.84
N PRO A 175 -10.71 -19.54 -25.61
CA PRO A 175 -11.34 -20.84 -25.82
C PRO A 175 -10.32 -21.87 -26.35
N GLY A 176 -10.22 -23.03 -25.69
CA GLY A 176 -9.32 -24.12 -26.07
C GLY A 176 -7.96 -24.14 -25.34
N PHE A 177 -7.69 -23.17 -24.45
CA PHE A 177 -6.55 -23.18 -23.53
C PHE A 177 -7.04 -23.41 -22.09
N ASP A 178 -7.38 -24.66 -21.76
CA ASP A 178 -7.74 -25.03 -20.38
C ASP A 178 -6.46 -25.38 -19.59
N LEU A 179 -5.84 -24.38 -18.98
CA LEU A 179 -4.65 -24.60 -18.15
C LEU A 179 -5.07 -24.78 -16.69
N PRO A 180 -4.56 -25.80 -15.98
CA PRO A 180 -4.83 -25.90 -14.55
C PRO A 180 -4.23 -24.69 -13.83
N ARG A 181 -5.06 -23.97 -13.08
CA ARG A 181 -4.62 -22.83 -12.27
C ARG A 181 -3.51 -23.24 -11.32
N ILE A 182 -2.39 -22.51 -11.37
CA ILE A 182 -1.24 -22.76 -10.50
C ILE A 182 -1.22 -21.71 -9.38
N ASP A 183 -1.73 -22.11 -8.22
CA ASP A 183 -1.73 -21.27 -7.01
C ASP A 183 -0.46 -21.54 -6.18
N LEU A 184 0.58 -20.75 -6.43
CA LEU A 184 1.79 -20.75 -5.60
C LEU A 184 1.59 -19.86 -4.38
N ALA A 185 2.04 -20.33 -3.22
CA ALA A 185 2.09 -19.51 -2.02
C ALA A 185 3.07 -18.34 -2.22
N LEU A 186 2.57 -17.11 -2.07
CA LEU A 186 3.33 -15.89 -2.31
C LEU A 186 4.28 -15.63 -1.14
N PRO A 187 5.63 -15.60 -1.35
CA PRO A 187 6.56 -15.30 -0.29
C PRO A 187 6.42 -13.84 0.17
N LEU A 188 6.25 -13.62 1.47
CA LEU A 188 6.09 -12.29 2.03
C LEU A 188 7.31 -11.41 1.71
N GLY A 189 7.07 -10.20 1.23
CA GLY A 189 8.17 -9.26 0.89
C GLY A 189 8.92 -9.59 -0.40
N ILE A 190 8.51 -10.59 -1.21
CA ILE A 190 9.18 -10.93 -2.49
C ILE A 190 9.39 -9.72 -3.39
N SER A 191 8.33 -8.92 -3.54
CA SER A 191 8.37 -7.68 -4.29
C SER A 191 9.43 -6.70 -3.78
N PHE A 192 9.56 -6.56 -2.45
CA PHE A 192 10.47 -5.59 -1.84
C PHE A 192 11.92 -5.99 -2.05
N PHE A 193 12.31 -7.22 -1.69
CA PHE A 193 13.69 -7.66 -1.87
C PHE A 193 14.09 -7.70 -3.35
N THR A 194 13.19 -8.11 -4.25
CA THR A 194 13.41 -8.05 -5.71
C THR A 194 13.69 -6.62 -6.18
N PHE A 195 12.90 -5.64 -5.72
CA PHE A 195 13.12 -4.23 -6.07
C PHE A 195 14.42 -3.67 -5.49
N HIS A 196 14.80 -4.05 -4.26
CA HIS A 196 16.08 -3.64 -3.68
C HIS A 196 17.27 -4.21 -4.48
N HIS A 197 17.19 -5.47 -4.92
CA HIS A 197 18.20 -6.06 -5.81
C HIS A 197 18.33 -5.27 -7.12
N ILE A 198 17.21 -5.04 -7.82
CA ILE A 198 17.18 -4.33 -9.11
C ILE A 198 17.68 -2.89 -8.96
N MET A 199 17.23 -2.19 -7.92
CA MET A 199 17.62 -0.82 -7.62
C MET A 199 19.14 -0.70 -7.43
N TYR A 200 19.71 -1.56 -6.58
CA TYR A 200 21.14 -1.56 -6.32
C TYR A 200 21.98 -1.97 -7.53
N LEU A 201 21.60 -3.04 -8.25
CA LEU A 201 22.34 -3.48 -9.43
C LEU A 201 22.30 -2.45 -10.56
N THR A 202 21.16 -1.76 -10.74
CA THR A 202 21.03 -0.67 -11.72
C THR A 202 21.95 0.50 -11.37
N ASP A 203 22.01 0.90 -10.10
CA ASP A 203 22.90 1.98 -9.66
C ASP A 203 24.38 1.59 -9.70
N LEU A 204 24.71 0.35 -9.38
CA LEU A 204 26.06 -0.20 -9.50
C LEU A 204 26.52 -0.18 -10.96
N ARG A 205 25.69 -0.67 -11.89
CA ARG A 205 25.97 -0.64 -13.34
C ARG A 205 26.20 0.78 -13.84
N ALA A 206 25.43 1.74 -13.32
CA ALA A 206 25.54 3.14 -13.70
C ALA A 206 26.72 3.88 -13.03
N GLY A 207 27.57 3.18 -12.26
CA GLY A 207 28.69 3.78 -11.53
C GLY A 207 28.27 4.68 -10.36
N ARG A 208 27.01 4.61 -9.94
CA ARG A 208 26.47 5.42 -8.83
C ARG A 208 26.65 4.74 -7.48
N ALA A 209 26.62 3.40 -7.43
CA ALA A 209 26.80 2.62 -6.20
C ALA A 209 28.14 1.89 -6.20
N PRO A 210 28.83 1.80 -5.04
CA PRO A 210 30.00 0.93 -4.89
C PRO A 210 29.59 -0.53 -4.58
N ALA A 211 30.51 -1.47 -4.78
CA ALA A 211 30.28 -2.89 -4.50
C ALA A 211 30.47 -3.21 -3.00
N PHE A 212 29.38 -3.47 -2.28
CA PHE A 212 29.42 -3.80 -0.85
C PHE A 212 29.73 -5.28 -0.56
N GLY A 213 30.27 -5.54 0.64
CA GLY A 213 30.45 -6.90 1.18
C GLY A 213 29.13 -7.58 1.54
N LEU A 214 29.15 -8.91 1.68
CA LEU A 214 27.94 -9.73 1.83
C LEU A 214 27.06 -9.31 3.02
N THR A 215 27.64 -9.04 4.20
CA THR A 215 26.87 -8.65 5.39
C THR A 215 26.07 -7.37 5.17
N ARG A 216 26.70 -6.34 4.61
CA ARG A 216 26.05 -5.05 4.32
C ARG A 216 24.98 -5.19 3.24
N TYR A 217 25.28 -5.98 2.22
CA TYR A 217 24.33 -6.30 1.16
C TYR A 217 23.12 -7.07 1.71
N ALA A 218 23.34 -8.14 2.46
CA ALA A 218 22.29 -8.94 3.07
C ALA A 218 21.42 -8.12 4.01
N LEU A 219 22.03 -7.24 4.84
CA LEU A 219 21.27 -6.36 5.72
C LEU A 219 20.44 -5.35 4.91
N TYR A 220 20.99 -4.74 3.87
CA TYR A 220 20.25 -3.84 2.99
C TYR A 220 19.01 -4.49 2.37
N ILE A 221 19.05 -5.79 2.07
CA ILE A 221 17.91 -6.52 1.50
C ILE A 221 16.94 -6.97 2.60
N ALA A 222 17.45 -7.59 3.66
CA ALA A 222 16.64 -8.35 4.60
C ALA A 222 16.26 -7.60 5.89
N PHE A 223 16.77 -6.38 6.13
CA PHE A 223 16.58 -5.67 7.39
C PHE A 223 15.11 -5.69 7.85
N PHE A 224 14.84 -6.37 8.96
CA PHE A 224 13.47 -6.75 9.31
C PHE A 224 12.49 -5.58 9.48
N PRO A 225 12.87 -4.37 9.93
CA PRO A 225 11.96 -3.23 9.97
C PRO A 225 11.41 -2.85 8.58
N GLN A 226 12.11 -3.18 7.49
CA GLN A 226 11.71 -2.85 6.13
C GLN A 226 11.26 -4.02 5.25
N VAL A 227 11.75 -5.25 5.49
CA VAL A 227 11.72 -6.35 4.51
C VAL A 227 10.33 -6.77 4.00
N LEU A 228 9.28 -6.64 4.82
CA LEU A 228 7.94 -7.11 4.44
C LEU A 228 7.13 -6.03 3.69
N ALA A 229 7.12 -4.81 4.23
CA ALA A 229 6.30 -3.71 3.72
C ALA A 229 6.75 -2.32 4.20
N GLY A 230 8.02 -2.17 4.60
CA GLY A 230 8.53 -0.86 5.02
C GLY A 230 8.83 0.07 3.83
N PRO A 231 9.41 1.24 4.10
CA PRO A 231 9.87 2.14 3.04
C PRO A 231 10.83 1.43 2.06
N LEU A 232 10.66 1.66 0.76
CA LEU A 232 11.54 1.14 -0.29
C LEU A 232 12.82 2.00 -0.36
N VAL A 233 13.73 1.76 0.58
CA VAL A 233 14.93 2.58 0.83
C VAL A 233 16.03 2.33 -0.20
N ARG A 234 16.74 3.39 -0.61
CA ARG A 234 17.93 3.30 -1.46
C ARG A 234 19.15 2.88 -0.67
N TRP A 235 20.09 2.22 -1.33
CA TRP A 235 21.39 1.91 -0.73
C TRP A 235 22.07 3.19 -0.19
N SER A 236 21.98 4.32 -0.90
CA SER A 236 22.61 5.58 -0.48
C SER A 236 21.99 6.19 0.78
N GLU A 237 20.70 5.95 1.02
CA GLU A 237 19.97 6.43 2.19
C GLU A 237 20.35 5.65 3.46
N ILE A 238 20.76 4.38 3.35
CA ILE A 238 20.95 3.49 4.52
C ILE A 238 22.38 3.00 4.74
N MET A 239 23.17 2.82 3.69
CA MET A 239 24.41 2.06 3.79
C MET A 239 25.49 2.77 4.62
N HIS A 240 25.51 4.11 4.61
CA HIS A 240 26.42 4.90 5.44
C HIS A 240 26.10 4.75 6.94
N GLN A 241 24.83 4.54 7.28
CA GLN A 241 24.36 4.42 8.67
C GLN A 241 24.81 3.09 9.32
N PHE A 242 25.12 2.06 8.54
CA PHE A 242 25.57 0.77 9.07
C PHE A 242 26.94 0.83 9.74
N GLU A 243 27.76 1.84 9.41
CA GLU A 243 29.07 2.06 10.01
C GLU A 243 28.97 2.83 11.34
N GLU A 244 27.85 3.50 11.59
CA GLU A 244 27.64 4.28 12.82
C GLU A 244 27.45 3.38 14.05
N ARG A 245 27.84 3.88 15.23
CA ARG A 245 27.69 3.19 16.52
C ARG A 245 26.47 3.73 17.27
N PRO A 246 25.29 3.10 17.16
CA PRO A 246 24.02 3.77 17.48
C PRO A 246 23.86 4.14 18.95
N TYR A 247 24.37 3.31 19.87
CA TYR A 247 24.26 3.54 21.31
C TYR A 247 25.40 4.38 21.91
N ALA A 248 26.45 4.67 21.12
CA ALA A 248 27.55 5.52 21.53
C ALA A 248 27.32 7.00 21.18
N ARG A 249 26.22 7.31 20.48
CA ARG A 249 25.90 8.69 20.06
C ARG A 249 25.37 9.52 21.23
N PRO A 250 25.66 10.84 21.26
CA PRO A 250 25.08 11.74 22.27
C PRO A 250 23.54 11.79 22.22
N ASP A 251 22.94 11.63 21.03
CA ASP A 251 21.50 11.67 20.80
C ASP A 251 20.81 10.29 20.92
N ALA A 252 21.50 9.25 21.42
CA ALA A 252 20.99 7.88 21.43
C ALA A 252 19.68 7.73 22.24
N ALA A 253 19.61 8.32 23.43
CA ALA A 253 18.40 8.26 24.27
C ALA A 253 17.19 8.94 23.61
N GLU A 254 17.43 10.08 22.94
CA GLU A 254 16.39 10.80 22.20
C GLU A 254 15.88 9.98 21.02
N ARG A 255 16.79 9.34 20.26
CA ARG A 255 16.44 8.43 19.15
C ARG A 255 15.62 7.24 19.61
N ILE A 256 15.99 6.61 20.73
CA ILE A 256 15.23 5.50 21.31
C ILE A 256 13.83 5.98 21.71
N GLY A 257 13.73 7.13 22.39
CA GLY A 257 12.45 7.72 22.78
C GLY A 257 11.54 7.99 21.57
N ARG A 258 12.08 8.64 20.52
CA ARG A 258 11.36 8.88 19.27
C ARG A 258 10.97 7.57 18.56
N GLY A 259 11.84 6.57 18.58
CA GLY A 259 11.59 5.25 18.02
C GLY A 259 10.39 4.57 18.68
N LEU A 260 10.34 4.56 20.00
CA LEU A 260 9.21 4.02 20.78
C LEU A 260 7.92 4.84 20.56
N MET A 261 8.01 6.16 20.48
CA MET A 261 6.87 7.01 20.17
C MET A 261 6.30 6.70 18.78
N LEU A 262 7.14 6.59 17.75
CA LEU A 262 6.72 6.25 16.39
C LEU A 262 6.10 4.85 16.31
N LEU A 263 6.71 3.85 16.97
CA LEU A 263 6.14 2.52 17.10
C LEU A 263 4.73 2.58 17.71
N THR A 264 4.57 3.31 18.81
CA THR A 264 3.29 3.44 19.52
C THR A 264 2.24 4.18 18.70
N VAL A 265 2.59 5.32 18.06
CA VAL A 265 1.65 6.03 17.17
C VAL A 265 1.25 5.14 15.99
N GLY A 266 2.21 4.41 15.41
CA GLY A 266 1.95 3.49 14.29
C GLY A 266 0.97 2.38 14.66
N LEU A 267 1.18 1.75 15.82
CA LEU A 267 0.24 0.77 16.37
C LEU A 267 -1.14 1.39 16.64
N ALA A 268 -1.19 2.57 17.27
CA ALA A 268 -2.45 3.25 17.58
C ALA A 268 -3.24 3.62 16.32
N LYS A 269 -2.58 4.07 15.24
CA LYS A 269 -3.22 4.33 13.94
C LYS A 269 -3.87 3.07 13.39
N LYS A 270 -3.15 1.95 13.40
CA LYS A 270 -3.68 0.67 12.90
C LYS A 270 -4.85 0.19 13.76
N VAL A 271 -4.64 0.06 15.07
CA VAL A 271 -5.58 -0.60 16.00
C VAL A 271 -6.82 0.25 16.27
N PHE A 272 -6.71 1.58 16.39
CA PHE A 272 -7.87 2.43 16.73
C PHE A 272 -8.56 3.07 15.52
N LEU A 273 -7.89 3.18 14.37
CA LEU A 273 -8.47 3.82 13.18
C LEU A 273 -8.60 2.83 12.03
N GLY A 274 -7.52 2.13 11.66
CA GLY A 274 -7.52 1.19 10.53
C GLY A 274 -8.43 -0.02 10.73
N ASP A 275 -8.17 -0.81 11.76
CA ASP A 275 -8.85 -2.09 12.00
C ASP A 275 -10.37 -1.90 12.22
N PRO A 276 -10.86 -0.90 12.98
CA PRO A 276 -12.30 -0.66 13.12
C PRO A 276 -13.00 -0.27 11.82
N LEU A 277 -12.32 0.43 10.90
CA LEU A 277 -12.90 0.74 9.58
C LEU A 277 -13.11 -0.54 8.76
N SER A 278 -12.25 -1.55 8.91
CA SER A 278 -12.35 -2.81 8.17
C SER A 278 -13.67 -3.56 8.44
N VAL A 279 -14.22 -3.43 9.65
CA VAL A 279 -15.51 -4.02 10.06
C VAL A 279 -16.66 -3.49 9.22
N TYR A 280 -16.58 -2.24 8.76
CA TYR A 280 -17.60 -1.61 7.91
C TYR A 280 -17.32 -1.79 6.42
N VAL A 281 -16.07 -1.99 6.04
CA VAL A 281 -15.63 -2.09 4.64
C VAL A 281 -15.76 -3.51 4.10
N ASN A 282 -15.22 -4.48 4.82
CA ASN A 282 -15.07 -5.85 4.33
C ASN A 282 -16.42 -6.50 3.95
N PRO A 283 -17.48 -6.43 4.78
CA PRO A 283 -18.75 -7.07 4.43
C PRO A 283 -19.40 -6.52 3.16
N VAL A 284 -19.25 -5.21 2.89
CA VAL A 284 -19.86 -4.56 1.71
C VAL A 284 -19.16 -4.99 0.42
N PHE A 285 -17.83 -5.00 0.40
CA PHE A 285 -17.08 -5.48 -0.77
C PHE A 285 -17.25 -6.99 -0.98
N GLN A 286 -17.36 -7.78 0.09
CA GLN A 286 -17.68 -9.21 0.00
C GLN A 286 -19.10 -9.44 -0.55
N ALA A 287 -20.08 -8.66 -0.13
CA ALA A 287 -21.44 -8.71 -0.66
C ALA A 287 -21.47 -8.36 -2.16
N ALA A 288 -20.77 -7.31 -2.57
CA ALA A 288 -20.63 -6.93 -3.98
C ALA A 288 -19.96 -8.04 -4.81
N ALA A 289 -18.90 -8.66 -4.30
CA ALA A 289 -18.23 -9.79 -4.96
C ALA A 289 -19.13 -11.04 -5.07
N ALA A 290 -20.03 -11.24 -4.11
CA ALA A 290 -21.04 -12.30 -4.15
C ALA A 290 -22.27 -11.95 -5.02
N GLY A 291 -22.23 -10.85 -5.78
CA GLY A 291 -23.34 -10.43 -6.65
C GLY A 291 -24.55 -9.86 -5.92
N LYS A 292 -24.44 -9.54 -4.63
CA LYS A 292 -25.53 -8.94 -3.86
C LYS A 292 -25.64 -7.45 -4.16
N ALA A 293 -26.87 -6.93 -4.12
CA ALA A 293 -27.09 -5.49 -4.23
C ALA A 293 -26.41 -4.75 -3.06
N VAL A 294 -25.84 -3.59 -3.36
CA VAL A 294 -25.24 -2.67 -2.39
C VAL A 294 -25.98 -1.35 -2.48
N SER A 295 -26.50 -0.87 -1.36
CA SER A 295 -27.20 0.42 -1.30
C SER A 295 -26.25 1.60 -1.43
N MET A 296 -26.80 2.80 -1.70
CA MET A 296 -26.01 4.03 -1.76
C MET A 296 -25.28 4.32 -0.45
N ALA A 297 -25.96 4.14 0.69
CA ALA A 297 -25.36 4.33 2.02
C ALA A 297 -24.20 3.35 2.26
N GLU A 298 -24.37 2.08 1.93
CA GLU A 298 -23.32 1.07 2.07
C GLU A 298 -22.13 1.34 1.15
N ALA A 299 -22.38 1.72 -0.11
CA ALA A 299 -21.34 2.04 -1.07
C ALA A 299 -20.48 3.23 -0.62
N TRP A 300 -21.11 4.33 -0.19
CA TRP A 300 -20.37 5.48 0.36
C TRP A 300 -19.63 5.13 1.65
N GLN A 301 -20.25 4.34 2.54
CA GLN A 301 -19.62 3.94 3.80
C GLN A 301 -18.38 3.08 3.54
N ALA A 302 -18.48 2.10 2.65
CA ALA A 302 -17.39 1.20 2.32
C ALA A 302 -16.27 1.92 1.56
N THR A 303 -16.58 2.79 0.60
CA THR A 303 -15.56 3.50 -0.18
C THR A 303 -14.81 4.54 0.66
N LEU A 304 -15.52 5.35 1.47
CA LEU A 304 -14.89 6.30 2.39
C LEU A 304 -14.16 5.58 3.53
N GLY A 305 -14.77 4.53 4.08
CA GLY A 305 -14.15 3.69 5.09
C GLY A 305 -12.84 3.08 4.59
N PHE A 306 -12.84 2.54 3.37
CA PHE A 306 -11.66 1.95 2.76
C PHE A 306 -10.58 3.00 2.50
N THR A 307 -10.96 4.19 2.04
CA THR A 307 -10.04 5.32 1.81
C THR A 307 -9.20 5.59 3.07
N PHE A 308 -9.81 5.67 4.25
CA PHE A 308 -9.06 5.91 5.47
C PHE A 308 -8.44 4.63 6.06
N GLN A 309 -9.07 3.47 5.89
CA GLN A 309 -8.53 2.18 6.33
C GLN A 309 -7.16 1.94 5.69
N ILE A 310 -7.05 2.01 4.36
CA ILE A 310 -5.79 1.76 3.66
C ILE A 310 -4.70 2.75 4.09
N TYR A 311 -5.06 4.01 4.35
CA TYR A 311 -4.12 5.01 4.85
C TYR A 311 -3.63 4.71 6.27
N PHE A 312 -4.52 4.43 7.21
CA PHE A 312 -4.12 4.22 8.61
C PHE A 312 -3.40 2.90 8.83
N ASP A 313 -3.78 1.86 8.08
CA ASP A 313 -3.07 0.59 8.10
C ASP A 313 -1.65 0.75 7.52
N PHE A 314 -1.51 1.40 6.36
CA PHE A 314 -0.21 1.53 5.70
C PHE A 314 0.70 2.59 6.32
N SER A 315 0.17 3.77 6.63
CA SER A 315 0.95 4.77 7.35
C SER A 315 1.29 4.31 8.76
N GLY A 316 0.39 3.59 9.44
CA GLY A 316 0.66 2.97 10.74
C GLY A 316 1.79 1.95 10.66
N TYR A 317 1.75 1.03 9.69
CA TYR A 317 2.84 0.07 9.46
C TYR A 317 4.17 0.76 9.16
N THR A 318 4.14 1.79 8.30
CA THR A 318 5.35 2.56 7.99
C THR A 318 5.89 3.25 9.24
N ASP A 319 5.06 3.89 10.06
CA ASP A 319 5.49 4.57 11.28
C ASP A 319 6.11 3.56 12.28
N MET A 320 5.55 2.35 12.39
CA MET A 320 6.17 1.26 13.14
C MET A 320 7.55 0.91 12.59
N ALA A 321 7.69 0.73 11.27
CA ALA A 321 8.98 0.46 10.63
C ALA A 321 10.02 1.57 10.89
N LEU A 322 9.63 2.85 10.77
CA LEU A 322 10.51 3.99 11.09
C LEU A 322 10.94 3.96 12.56
N GLY A 323 9.99 3.71 13.46
CA GLY A 323 10.25 3.62 14.89
C GLY A 323 11.20 2.50 15.26
N LEU A 324 10.93 1.29 14.75
CA LEU A 324 11.78 0.12 14.94
C LEU A 324 13.20 0.35 14.42
N ALA A 325 13.34 0.87 13.20
CA ALA A 325 14.66 1.15 12.64
C ALA A 325 15.46 2.14 13.49
N LEU A 326 14.81 3.17 14.04
CA LEU A 326 15.44 4.15 14.94
C LEU A 326 15.96 3.50 16.24
N LEU A 327 15.32 2.45 16.76
CA LEU A 327 15.82 1.71 17.93
C LEU A 327 17.15 0.98 17.66
N PHE A 328 17.41 0.65 16.38
CA PHE A 328 18.69 0.11 15.90
C PHE A 328 19.61 1.20 15.32
N GLY A 329 19.21 2.48 15.46
CA GLY A 329 19.96 3.66 15.03
C GLY A 329 19.90 3.97 13.53
N ILE A 330 19.00 3.31 12.79
CA ILE A 330 18.82 3.51 11.36
C ILE A 330 17.62 4.44 11.13
N VAL A 331 17.83 5.51 10.37
CA VAL A 331 16.79 6.43 9.92
C VAL A 331 16.31 5.98 8.55
N LEU A 332 15.10 5.45 8.48
CA LEU A 332 14.44 5.15 7.21
C LEU A 332 13.70 6.40 6.68
N PRO A 333 13.57 6.57 5.35
CA PRO A 333 12.83 7.68 4.76
C PRO A 333 11.31 7.54 5.02
N GLN A 334 10.64 8.67 5.22
CA GLN A 334 9.18 8.71 5.33
C GLN A 334 8.51 8.22 4.03
N ASN A 335 7.33 7.62 4.18
CA ASN A 335 6.53 7.09 3.07
C ASN A 335 5.22 7.87 2.84
N PHE A 336 4.74 8.64 3.84
CA PHE A 336 3.50 9.42 3.76
C PHE A 336 3.64 10.85 4.25
N ASP A 337 3.03 11.80 3.54
CA ASP A 337 2.97 13.23 3.90
C ASP A 337 1.57 13.84 3.65
N VAL A 338 0.63 13.58 4.57
CA VAL A 338 -0.77 14.10 4.55
C VAL A 338 -1.43 14.05 3.15
N PRO A 339 -1.51 12.87 2.51
CA PRO A 339 -1.82 12.73 1.08
C PRO A 339 -3.20 13.26 0.67
N TYR A 340 -4.20 13.22 1.55
CA TYR A 340 -5.56 13.69 1.24
C TYR A 340 -5.71 15.22 1.22
N ARG A 341 -4.64 15.97 1.49
CA ARG A 341 -4.58 17.43 1.27
C ARG A 341 -4.14 17.79 -0.15
N ALA A 342 -3.82 16.80 -0.99
CA ALA A 342 -3.29 17.05 -2.32
C ALA A 342 -4.29 17.78 -3.22
N THR A 343 -3.80 18.78 -3.96
CA THR A 343 -4.60 19.58 -4.91
C THR A 343 -4.45 19.15 -6.36
N SER A 344 -3.61 18.16 -6.61
CA SER A 344 -3.44 17.53 -7.92
C SER A 344 -2.97 16.08 -7.74
N LEU A 345 -3.18 15.23 -8.74
CA LEU A 345 -2.67 13.85 -8.72
C LEU A 345 -1.14 13.78 -8.63
N ARG A 346 -0.42 14.77 -9.19
CA ARG A 346 1.03 14.87 -9.04
C ARG A 346 1.42 15.14 -7.59
N ASP A 347 0.69 16.01 -6.89
CA ASP A 347 0.92 16.29 -5.48
C ASP A 347 0.55 15.08 -4.60
N PHE A 348 -0.55 14.39 -4.92
CA PHE A 348 -0.94 13.14 -4.24
C PHE A 348 0.17 12.10 -4.27
N TRP A 349 0.74 11.81 -5.45
CA TRP A 349 1.85 10.85 -5.60
C TRP A 349 3.20 11.35 -5.03
N ARG A 350 3.32 12.62 -4.64
CA ARG A 350 4.47 13.11 -3.87
C ARG A 350 4.27 12.96 -2.37
N ARG A 351 3.08 12.55 -1.92
CA ARG A 351 2.65 12.45 -0.53
C ARG A 351 2.19 11.05 -0.13
N TRP A 352 1.76 10.24 -1.10
CA TRP A 352 1.32 8.86 -0.93
C TRP A 352 2.42 7.91 -1.37
N HIS A 353 2.77 6.94 -0.52
CA HIS A 353 3.75 5.89 -0.80
C HIS A 353 5.03 6.41 -1.49
N MET A 354 5.61 7.47 -0.91
CA MET A 354 6.64 8.29 -1.52
C MET A 354 7.89 7.49 -1.96
N THR A 355 8.26 6.44 -1.24
CA THR A 355 9.44 5.63 -1.61
C THR A 355 9.19 4.80 -2.87
N LEU A 356 7.98 4.24 -3.00
CA LEU A 356 7.57 3.56 -4.23
C LEU A 356 7.48 4.54 -5.39
N SER A 357 6.88 5.72 -5.17
CA SER A 357 6.79 6.73 -6.23
C SER A 357 8.17 7.17 -6.73
N ARG A 358 9.17 7.26 -5.83
CA ARG A 358 10.57 7.50 -6.22
C ARG A 358 11.16 6.33 -7.02
N PHE A 359 10.84 5.09 -6.67
CA PHE A 359 11.27 3.92 -7.43
C PHE A 359 10.64 3.87 -8.82
N LEU A 360 9.31 3.97 -8.93
CA LEU A 360 8.58 4.02 -10.20
C LEU A 360 9.10 5.13 -11.09
N ARG A 361 9.39 6.31 -10.52
CA ARG A 361 9.96 7.42 -11.27
C ARG A 361 11.35 7.09 -11.81
N ASP A 362 12.26 6.65 -10.96
CA ASP A 362 13.68 6.60 -11.29
C ASP A 362 14.08 5.32 -12.05
N TYR A 363 13.35 4.21 -11.87
CA TYR A 363 13.67 2.91 -12.48
C TYR A 363 12.66 2.44 -13.55
N LEU A 364 11.53 3.13 -13.74
CA LEU A 364 10.57 2.84 -14.82
C LEU A 364 10.31 4.06 -15.69
N TYR A 365 9.74 5.13 -15.11
CA TYR A 365 9.30 6.30 -15.86
C TYR A 365 10.43 6.98 -16.67
N ILE A 366 11.59 7.20 -16.04
CA ILE A 366 12.76 7.79 -16.73
C ILE A 366 13.28 6.85 -17.83
N VAL A 367 13.24 5.53 -17.60
CA VAL A 367 13.67 4.51 -18.57
C VAL A 367 12.75 4.51 -19.79
N PHE A 368 11.44 4.70 -19.61
CA PHE A 368 10.47 4.85 -20.72
C PHE A 368 10.55 6.20 -21.46
N GLY A 369 11.55 7.04 -21.17
CA GLY A 369 11.80 8.32 -21.85
C GLY A 369 11.45 9.55 -21.02
N GLY A 370 10.68 9.38 -19.95
CA GLY A 370 10.31 10.44 -19.01
C GLY A 370 9.82 11.72 -19.69
N ASN A 371 10.38 12.86 -19.30
CA ASN A 371 10.05 14.16 -19.87
C ASN A 371 10.85 14.51 -21.15
N ARG A 372 11.78 13.66 -21.60
CA ARG A 372 12.86 14.06 -22.52
C ARG A 372 12.53 13.89 -24.00
N ARG A 373 11.50 13.11 -24.35
CA ARG A 373 11.19 12.72 -25.74
C ARG A 373 9.82 13.26 -26.23
N GLY A 374 9.45 14.45 -25.78
CA GLY A 374 8.20 15.10 -26.18
C GLY A 374 6.96 14.67 -25.38
N LEU A 375 5.81 15.26 -25.72
CA LEU A 375 4.57 15.12 -24.94
C LEU A 375 3.96 13.71 -25.03
N ALA A 376 3.91 13.13 -26.23
CA ALA A 376 3.33 11.80 -26.44
C ALA A 376 4.08 10.73 -25.62
N VAL A 377 5.42 10.76 -25.65
CA VAL A 377 6.25 9.85 -24.85
C VAL A 377 6.08 10.13 -23.36
N GLN A 378 5.97 11.39 -22.94
CA GLN A 378 5.73 11.73 -21.53
C GLN A 378 4.43 11.11 -21.01
N VAL A 379 3.32 11.24 -21.75
CA VAL A 379 2.02 10.70 -21.37
C VAL A 379 2.01 9.17 -21.43
N GLY A 380 2.58 8.58 -22.49
CA GLY A 380 2.73 7.13 -22.62
C GLY A 380 3.57 6.52 -21.50
N ALA A 381 4.67 7.16 -21.13
CA ALA A 381 5.52 6.73 -20.02
C ALA A 381 4.80 6.82 -18.67
N LEU A 382 3.98 7.87 -18.44
CA LEU A 382 3.14 7.96 -17.24
C LEU A 382 2.11 6.84 -17.19
N PHE A 383 1.41 6.58 -18.31
CA PHE A 383 0.45 5.49 -18.42
C PHE A 383 1.11 4.14 -18.12
N ALA A 384 2.19 3.79 -18.84
CA ALA A 384 2.91 2.54 -18.65
C ALA A 384 3.43 2.37 -17.21
N THR A 385 4.03 3.43 -16.64
CA THR A 385 4.57 3.38 -15.28
C THR A 385 3.48 3.13 -14.25
N MET A 386 2.35 3.82 -14.35
CA MET A 386 1.26 3.68 -13.39
C MET A 386 0.51 2.35 -13.57
N THR A 387 0.32 1.88 -14.80
CA THR A 387 -0.29 0.57 -15.08
C THR A 387 0.58 -0.57 -14.53
N LEU A 388 1.91 -0.52 -14.72
CA LEU A 388 2.84 -1.48 -14.10
C LEU A 388 2.87 -1.35 -12.58
N GLY A 389 2.75 -0.12 -12.04
CA GLY A 389 2.60 0.11 -10.61
C GLY A 389 1.30 -0.48 -10.05
N GLY A 390 0.21 -0.42 -10.81
CA GLY A 390 -1.05 -1.09 -10.50
C GLY A 390 -0.89 -2.60 -10.48
N LEU A 391 -0.37 -3.19 -11.55
CA LEU A 391 -0.06 -4.63 -11.63
C LEU A 391 0.84 -5.09 -10.48
N TRP A 392 1.80 -4.25 -10.07
CA TRP A 392 2.63 -4.52 -8.90
C TRP A 392 1.85 -4.60 -7.59
N HIS A 393 0.77 -3.84 -7.41
CA HIS A 393 0.00 -3.90 -6.17
C HIS A 393 -0.79 -5.20 -6.01
N GLY A 394 -1.27 -5.80 -7.11
CA GLY A 394 -1.96 -7.09 -7.06
C GLY A 394 -2.16 -7.71 -8.44
N ALA A 395 -2.29 -9.04 -8.47
CA ALA A 395 -2.33 -9.84 -9.69
C ALA A 395 -3.77 -9.98 -10.24
N GLY A 396 -4.42 -8.85 -10.53
CA GLY A 396 -5.79 -8.81 -11.06
C GLY A 396 -6.05 -7.62 -11.98
N LEU A 397 -7.02 -7.76 -12.89
CA LEU A 397 -7.33 -6.70 -13.88
C LEU A 397 -7.86 -5.41 -13.24
N THR A 398 -8.47 -5.48 -12.06
CA THR A 398 -8.92 -4.28 -11.32
C THR A 398 -7.74 -3.42 -10.87
N PHE A 399 -6.61 -4.02 -10.48
CA PHE A 399 -5.36 -3.30 -10.17
C PHE A 399 -4.71 -2.69 -11.41
N VAL A 400 -4.74 -3.40 -12.55
CA VAL A 400 -4.28 -2.86 -13.83
C VAL A 400 -5.11 -1.65 -14.22
N ALA A 401 -6.45 -1.74 -14.12
CA ALA A 401 -7.35 -0.64 -14.39
C ALA A 401 -7.15 0.54 -13.43
N TRP A 402 -6.90 0.28 -12.15
CA TRP A 402 -6.55 1.31 -11.17
C TRP A 402 -5.27 2.05 -11.58
N GLY A 403 -4.22 1.32 -11.95
CA GLY A 403 -2.96 1.89 -12.40
C GLY A 403 -3.12 2.71 -13.69
N ALA A 404 -3.84 2.16 -14.67
CA ALA A 404 -4.17 2.83 -15.91
C ALA A 404 -4.95 4.13 -15.67
N ALA A 405 -5.96 4.13 -14.78
CA ALA A 405 -6.71 5.32 -14.41
C ALA A 405 -5.80 6.41 -13.85
N HIS A 406 -4.91 6.08 -12.90
CA HIS A 406 -3.95 7.05 -12.37
C HIS A 406 -2.97 7.56 -13.44
N GLY A 407 -2.55 6.70 -14.36
CA GLY A 407 -1.71 7.07 -15.51
C GLY A 407 -2.39 8.10 -16.42
N LEU A 408 -3.65 7.84 -16.78
CA LEU A 408 -4.48 8.76 -17.56
C LEU A 408 -4.71 10.08 -16.82
N GLY A 409 -5.04 10.04 -15.52
CA GLY A 409 -5.22 11.23 -14.70
C GLY A 409 -3.96 12.10 -14.60
N LEU A 410 -2.79 11.48 -14.45
CA LEU A 410 -1.51 12.21 -14.48
C LEU A 410 -1.24 12.80 -15.87
N GLY A 411 -1.52 12.07 -16.94
CA GLY A 411 -1.42 12.54 -18.32
C GLY A 411 -2.33 13.75 -18.59
N ALA A 412 -3.60 13.67 -18.19
CA ALA A 412 -4.55 14.77 -18.27
C ALA A 412 -4.06 16.01 -17.51
N GLY A 413 -3.50 15.81 -16.31
CA GLY A 413 -2.88 16.90 -15.55
C GLY A 413 -1.66 17.53 -16.25
N VAL A 414 -0.89 16.77 -17.04
CA VAL A 414 0.18 17.31 -17.89
C VAL A 414 -0.39 18.16 -19.03
N LEU A 415 -1.39 17.65 -19.73
CA LEU A 415 -2.05 18.36 -20.84
C LEU A 415 -2.68 19.67 -20.39
N TRP A 416 -3.42 19.63 -19.27
CA TRP A 416 -4.05 20.82 -18.68
C TRP A 416 -3.06 21.93 -18.38
N ARG A 417 -1.93 21.60 -17.74
CA ARG A 417 -0.88 22.58 -17.43
C ARG A 417 -0.21 23.13 -18.68
N ARG A 418 -0.02 22.31 -19.72
CA ARG A 418 0.57 22.77 -20.99
C ARG A 418 -0.37 23.67 -21.78
N ALA A 419 -1.68 23.48 -21.64
CA ALA A 419 -2.69 24.36 -22.22
C ALA A 419 -2.84 25.71 -21.48
N GLY A 420 -2.01 25.98 -20.45
CA GLY A 420 -2.13 27.19 -19.63
C GLY A 420 -3.32 27.17 -18.67
N GLY A 421 -3.93 26.00 -18.44
CA GLY A 421 -5.12 25.87 -17.61
C GLY A 421 -4.84 26.23 -16.15
N TRP A 422 -5.57 27.24 -15.64
CA TRP A 422 -5.59 27.58 -14.23
C TRP A 422 -6.63 26.74 -13.48
N MET A 423 -6.30 26.29 -12.27
CA MET A 423 -7.21 25.50 -11.44
C MET A 423 -7.28 26.11 -10.04
N PRO A 424 -8.46 26.56 -9.57
CA PRO A 424 -8.64 26.99 -8.19
C PRO A 424 -8.24 25.89 -7.21
N HIS A 425 -7.62 26.26 -6.09
CA HIS A 425 -7.10 25.29 -5.11
C HIS A 425 -8.18 24.35 -4.58
N LEU A 426 -9.37 24.87 -4.23
CA LEU A 426 -10.48 24.07 -3.70
C LEU A 426 -11.02 23.09 -4.75
N LEU A 427 -11.15 23.53 -6.01
CA LEU A 427 -11.61 22.67 -7.10
C LEU A 427 -10.57 21.60 -7.44
N GLY A 428 -9.28 21.96 -7.50
CA GLY A 428 -8.20 21.00 -7.72
C GLY A 428 -8.14 19.94 -6.61
N TRP A 429 -8.33 20.35 -5.36
CA TRP A 429 -8.47 19.43 -4.23
C TRP A 429 -9.69 18.53 -4.37
N ALA A 430 -10.88 19.08 -4.63
CA ALA A 430 -12.11 18.30 -4.74
C ALA A 430 -12.04 17.26 -5.89
N LEU A 431 -11.51 17.66 -7.04
CA LEU A 431 -11.30 16.76 -8.18
C LEU A 431 -10.26 15.67 -7.86
N THR A 432 -9.17 16.03 -7.18
CA THR A 432 -8.13 15.07 -6.80
C THR A 432 -8.65 14.07 -5.76
N ALA A 433 -9.34 14.56 -4.72
CA ALA A 433 -9.93 13.73 -3.69
C ALA A 433 -11.02 12.81 -4.27
N GLY A 434 -11.94 13.36 -5.07
CA GLY A 434 -12.97 12.58 -5.75
C GLY A 434 -12.38 11.49 -6.65
N PHE A 435 -11.39 11.84 -7.47
CA PHE A 435 -10.68 10.87 -8.31
C PHE A 435 -10.06 9.74 -7.48
N VAL A 436 -9.30 10.07 -6.43
CA VAL A 436 -8.61 9.08 -5.59
C VAL A 436 -9.61 8.17 -4.86
N ILE A 437 -10.69 8.74 -4.31
CA ILE A 437 -11.74 7.98 -3.62
C ILE A 437 -12.43 7.00 -4.59
N LEU A 438 -12.72 7.44 -5.82
CA LEU A 438 -13.33 6.58 -6.83
C LEU A 438 -12.36 5.47 -7.29
N THR A 439 -11.08 5.79 -7.53
CA THR A 439 -10.13 4.75 -7.94
C THR A 439 -9.90 3.72 -6.83
N TRP A 440 -10.01 4.09 -5.55
CA TRP A 440 -9.93 3.11 -4.46
C TRP A 440 -10.95 1.97 -4.54
N VAL A 441 -12.09 2.16 -5.21
CA VAL A 441 -13.03 1.07 -5.51
C VAL A 441 -12.37 -0.01 -6.37
N LEU A 442 -11.65 0.38 -7.43
CA LEU A 442 -10.91 -0.56 -8.29
C LEU A 442 -9.80 -1.27 -7.52
N PHE A 443 -9.13 -0.57 -6.61
CA PHE A 443 -8.06 -1.15 -5.82
C PHE A 443 -8.59 -2.20 -4.81
N ARG A 444 -9.80 -2.01 -4.29
CA ARG A 444 -10.38 -2.90 -3.27
C ARG A 444 -11.19 -4.06 -3.84
N ALA A 445 -11.86 -3.84 -4.97
CA ALA A 445 -12.75 -4.82 -5.58
C ALA A 445 -11.97 -6.02 -6.14
N THR A 446 -12.50 -7.22 -5.91
CA THR A 446 -11.92 -8.48 -6.39
C THR A 446 -12.30 -8.78 -7.85
N SER A 447 -13.28 -8.08 -8.41
CA SER A 447 -13.69 -8.20 -9.81
C SER A 447 -14.31 -6.90 -10.33
N PHE A 448 -14.47 -6.76 -11.65
CA PHE A 448 -15.12 -5.60 -12.24
C PHE A 448 -16.62 -5.54 -11.95
N GLU A 449 -17.29 -6.69 -11.82
CA GLU A 449 -18.70 -6.79 -11.44
C GLU A 449 -18.91 -6.26 -10.02
N ALA A 450 -18.01 -6.61 -9.10
CA ALA A 450 -18.02 -6.08 -7.74
C ALA A 450 -17.80 -4.57 -7.74
N ALA A 451 -16.80 -4.08 -8.49
CA ALA A 451 -16.54 -2.65 -8.62
C ALA A 451 -17.75 -1.89 -9.21
N LEU A 452 -18.37 -2.43 -10.25
CA LEU A 452 -19.57 -1.87 -10.87
C LEU A 452 -20.75 -1.80 -9.90
N THR A 453 -20.92 -2.84 -9.07
CA THR A 453 -21.96 -2.87 -8.02
C THR A 453 -21.75 -1.74 -7.01
N ILE A 454 -20.52 -1.49 -6.58
CA ILE A 454 -20.19 -0.35 -5.71
C ILE A 454 -20.43 0.98 -6.43
N TYR A 455 -20.02 1.13 -7.68
CA TYR A 455 -20.26 2.37 -8.44
C TYR A 455 -21.74 2.68 -8.63
N LYS A 456 -22.58 1.67 -8.91
CA LYS A 456 -24.03 1.84 -8.97
C LYS A 456 -24.58 2.42 -7.66
N GLY A 457 -24.10 1.93 -6.52
CA GLY A 457 -24.42 2.51 -5.22
C GLY A 457 -23.96 3.96 -5.08
N LEU A 458 -22.70 4.26 -5.40
CA LEU A 458 -22.12 5.61 -5.25
C LEU A 458 -22.87 6.67 -6.07
N PHE A 459 -23.31 6.31 -7.28
CA PHE A 459 -24.01 7.21 -8.21
C PHE A 459 -25.54 7.17 -8.08
N GLY A 460 -26.09 6.56 -7.03
CA GLY A 460 -27.54 6.57 -6.75
C GLY A 460 -28.37 5.70 -7.69
N LEU A 461 -27.74 4.75 -8.38
CA LEU A 461 -28.39 3.75 -9.25
C LEU A 461 -28.79 2.49 -8.46
N ALA A 462 -28.81 2.58 -7.14
CA ALA A 462 -29.23 1.54 -6.20
C ALA A 462 -30.11 2.15 -5.10
N PRO A 463 -30.89 1.35 -4.35
CA PRO A 463 -31.67 1.86 -3.23
C PRO A 463 -30.81 2.67 -2.27
N THR A 464 -31.36 3.73 -1.68
CA THR A 464 -30.60 4.64 -0.80
C THR A 464 -29.99 3.90 0.40
N GLY A 465 -30.71 2.91 0.95
CA GLY A 465 -30.30 2.19 2.15
C GLY A 465 -30.39 3.06 3.41
N SER A 466 -29.98 2.50 4.54
CA SER A 466 -29.93 3.19 5.84
C SER A 466 -28.72 2.72 6.65
N GLY A 467 -28.44 3.36 7.79
CA GLY A 467 -27.44 2.87 8.74
C GLY A 467 -26.00 3.34 8.54
N PHE A 468 -25.78 4.42 7.78
CA PHE A 468 -24.45 4.99 7.54
C PHE A 468 -23.72 5.38 8.84
N LYS A 469 -22.66 4.65 9.18
CA LYS A 469 -21.83 4.82 10.39
C LYS A 469 -20.78 5.91 10.17
N TRP A 470 -21.22 7.17 10.15
CA TRP A 470 -20.36 8.32 9.84
C TRP A 470 -19.29 8.63 10.89
N ARG A 471 -19.51 8.31 12.18
CA ARG A 471 -18.67 8.79 13.29
C ARG A 471 -17.21 8.34 13.18
N THR A 472 -16.99 7.05 12.91
CA THR A 472 -15.63 6.48 12.75
C THR A 472 -14.93 7.05 11.52
N ILE A 473 -15.65 7.18 10.40
CA ILE A 473 -15.16 7.80 9.17
C ILE A 473 -14.80 9.27 9.39
N ALA A 474 -15.62 10.03 10.12
CA ALA A 474 -15.38 11.44 10.38
C ALA A 474 -14.14 11.67 11.27
N ILE A 475 -13.95 10.86 12.31
CA ILE A 475 -12.75 10.89 13.15
C ILE A 475 -11.51 10.56 12.30
N ALA A 476 -11.58 9.49 11.51
CA ALA A 476 -10.51 9.07 10.62
C ALA A 476 -10.16 10.17 9.59
N ALA A 477 -11.16 10.81 8.99
CA ALA A 477 -11.00 11.93 8.08
C ALA A 477 -10.33 13.13 8.75
N ALA A 478 -10.78 13.52 9.96
CA ALA A 478 -10.21 14.63 10.70
C ALA A 478 -8.73 14.39 11.02
N VAL A 479 -8.37 13.19 11.48
CA VAL A 479 -6.98 12.82 11.76
C VAL A 479 -6.13 12.85 10.47
N ALA A 480 -6.63 12.27 9.37
CA ALA A 480 -5.90 12.18 8.11
C ALA A 480 -5.75 13.53 7.39
N MET A 481 -6.72 14.44 7.54
CA MET A 481 -6.76 15.71 6.82
C MET A 481 -6.28 16.90 7.63
N ILE A 482 -6.41 16.92 8.96
CA ILE A 482 -6.08 18.08 9.80
C ILE A 482 -4.80 17.82 10.61
N GLY A 483 -4.57 16.57 11.04
CA GLY A 483 -3.41 16.20 11.84
C GLY A 483 -2.07 16.26 11.09
N PRO A 484 -0.95 16.48 11.81
CA PRO A 484 0.40 16.32 11.25
C PRO A 484 0.70 14.84 10.95
N THR A 485 1.77 14.58 10.19
CA THR A 485 2.32 13.21 10.11
C THR A 485 2.84 12.76 11.49
N ALA A 486 2.87 11.45 11.75
CA ALA A 486 3.41 10.93 13.01
C ALA A 486 4.88 11.35 13.19
N TRP A 487 5.65 11.29 12.10
CA TRP A 487 7.02 11.81 12.06
C TRP A 487 7.11 13.26 12.53
N ALA A 488 6.31 14.16 11.93
CA ALA A 488 6.32 15.58 12.29
C ALA A 488 5.85 15.81 13.73
N ALA A 489 4.85 15.06 14.21
CA ALA A 489 4.37 15.14 15.58
C ALA A 489 5.47 14.74 16.59
N VAL A 490 6.09 13.57 16.38
CA VAL A 490 7.12 13.03 17.27
C VAL A 490 8.38 13.91 17.31
N HIS A 491 8.77 14.50 16.17
CA HIS A 491 9.96 15.37 16.13
C HIS A 491 9.73 16.76 16.73
N ARG A 492 8.48 17.23 16.82
CA ARG A 492 8.12 18.47 17.52
C ARG A 492 7.99 18.30 19.02
N LEU A 493 7.86 17.07 19.51
CA LEU A 493 7.68 16.74 20.92
C LEU A 493 8.98 16.15 21.47
N PRO A 494 9.86 16.93 22.11
CA PRO A 494 11.09 16.38 22.69
C PRO A 494 10.74 15.34 23.77
N PRO A 495 11.39 14.16 23.77
CA PRO A 495 11.13 13.14 24.77
C PRO A 495 11.35 13.68 26.18
N ASN A 496 10.31 13.63 27.02
CA ASN A 496 10.37 13.97 28.43
C ASN A 496 9.62 12.92 29.26
N ARG A 497 9.81 12.91 30.58
CA ARG A 497 9.22 11.89 31.48
C ARG A 497 7.69 11.78 31.39
N TRP A 498 6.99 12.90 31.23
CA TRP A 498 5.53 12.92 31.13
C TRP A 498 5.06 12.36 29.79
N LEU A 499 5.74 12.73 28.72
CA LEU A 499 5.48 12.19 27.40
C LEU A 499 5.78 10.69 27.35
N ALA A 500 6.87 10.25 27.97
CA ALA A 500 7.20 8.84 28.10
C ALA A 500 6.12 8.07 28.86
N ALA A 501 5.63 8.60 29.99
CA ALA A 501 4.53 7.99 30.74
C ALA A 501 3.23 7.93 29.92
N ALA A 502 2.88 9.01 29.21
CA ALA A 502 1.70 9.05 28.36
C ALA A 502 1.77 8.04 27.20
N PHE A 503 2.93 7.93 26.55
CA PHE A 503 3.16 6.97 25.48
C PHE A 503 3.22 5.52 25.99
N ALA A 504 3.77 5.29 27.18
CA ALA A 504 3.75 3.98 27.82
C ALA A 504 2.30 3.55 28.16
N LEU A 505 1.50 4.46 28.72
CA LEU A 505 0.08 4.21 28.96
C LEU A 505 -0.66 3.92 27.65
N LEU A 506 -0.45 4.73 26.61
CA LEU A 506 -1.04 4.49 25.29
C LEU A 506 -0.62 3.13 24.73
N PHE A 507 0.64 2.75 24.85
CA PHE A 507 1.14 1.45 24.41
C PHE A 507 0.45 0.30 25.15
N VAL A 508 0.27 0.40 26.47
CA VAL A 508 -0.48 -0.59 27.26
C VAL A 508 -1.94 -0.67 26.80
N VAL A 509 -2.61 0.45 26.61
CA VAL A 509 -4.00 0.48 26.12
C VAL A 509 -4.11 -0.16 24.73
N VAL A 510 -3.13 0.08 23.85
CA VAL A 510 -3.06 -0.57 22.54
C VAL A 510 -2.85 -2.08 22.68
N LEU A 511 -1.98 -2.54 23.58
CA LEU A 511 -1.76 -3.98 23.82
C LEU A 511 -3.02 -4.66 24.33
N LEU A 512 -3.77 -4.02 25.24
CA LEU A 512 -5.05 -4.55 25.72
C LEU A 512 -6.04 -4.68 24.56
N LYS A 513 -6.14 -3.64 23.71
CA LYS A 513 -7.03 -3.67 22.53
C LYS A 513 -6.65 -4.75 21.52
N ILE A 514 -5.34 -4.97 21.29
CA ILE A 514 -4.83 -6.07 20.46
C ILE A 514 -5.21 -7.44 21.03
N GLY A 515 -5.30 -7.58 22.35
CA GLY A 515 -5.72 -8.81 23.01
C GLY A 515 -7.21 -9.11 22.89
N ASP A 516 -8.04 -8.07 22.83
CA ASP A 516 -9.50 -8.17 22.73
C ASP A 516 -10.00 -8.44 21.30
N ASP A 517 -9.27 -7.98 20.29
CA ASP A 517 -9.67 -8.10 18.88
C ASP A 517 -8.93 -9.24 18.15
N ALA A 518 -9.59 -9.86 17.17
CA ALA A 518 -8.90 -10.73 16.21
C ALA A 518 -7.93 -9.87 15.39
N ASN A 519 -6.62 -10.08 15.56
CA ASN A 519 -5.58 -9.36 14.84
C ASN A 519 -5.82 -9.37 13.32
N TYR A 520 -6.23 -8.22 12.74
CA TYR A 520 -6.40 -8.08 11.30
C TYR A 520 -5.03 -7.97 10.62
N GLU A 521 -4.80 -8.84 9.64
CA GLU A 521 -3.59 -8.80 8.82
C GLU A 521 -3.44 -7.45 8.12
N PHE A 522 -2.19 -7.05 7.91
CA PHE A 522 -1.84 -5.90 7.10
C PHE A 522 -2.45 -6.02 5.70
N ILE A 523 -3.04 -4.95 5.19
CA ILE A 523 -3.94 -5.00 4.03
C ILE A 523 -3.26 -5.51 2.76
N TYR A 524 -1.97 -5.24 2.57
CA TYR A 524 -1.21 -5.74 1.42
C TYR A 524 -0.91 -7.23 1.46
N PHE A 525 -1.13 -7.91 2.58
CA PHE A 525 -0.97 -9.36 2.67
C PHE A 525 -2.25 -10.09 2.21
N GLN A 526 -3.32 -9.35 1.93
CA GLN A 526 -4.61 -9.86 1.46
C GLN A 526 -4.74 -9.84 -0.08
N PHE A 527 -3.76 -9.28 -0.80
CA PHE A 527 -3.79 -9.08 -2.26
C PHE A 527 -2.82 -9.98 -3.00
#